data_AF-A0A7C5WRP2-F1
#
_entry.id   AF-A0A7C5WRP2-F1
#
_cell.length_a   1.000
_cell.length_b   1.000
_cell.length_c   1.000
_cell.angle_alpha   90.00
_cell.angle_beta   90.00
_cell.angle_gamma   90.00
#
_symmetry.space_group_name_H-M   'P 1'
#
loop_
_entity.id
_entity.type
_entity.pdbx_description
1 polymer ?
#
loop_
_entity_poly.entity_id
_entity_poly.type
_entity_poly.pdbx_seq_one_letter_code
_entity_poly.pdbx_strand_id
1 'polypeptide(L)'
;MSLHELILKLLEGIREASIRADVAAVVSMFRDLYAAGRITDNKLLKGLEELCLDVLIEKNPLKSIEELREDASKCASEFYRAIRIETIRARVFSSVAPGE
;
A
#
# COMPACT_ATOMS: atom_id res chain seq x y z
N MET A 1 12.10 0.96 -3.19
CA MET A 1 11.52 1.85 -2.18
C MET A 1 10.98 0.99 -1.06
N SER A 2 11.19 1.42 0.18
CA SER A 2 10.50 0.90 1.36
C SER A 2 9.01 1.22 1.28
N LEU A 3 8.20 0.51 2.07
CA LEU A 3 6.77 0.82 2.19
C LEU A 3 6.55 2.25 2.68
N HIS A 4 7.38 2.73 3.60
CA HIS A 4 7.30 4.09 4.13
C HIS A 4 7.50 5.16 3.06
N GLU A 5 8.52 5.01 2.20
CA GLU A 5 8.77 5.93 1.08
C GLU A 5 7.60 5.95 0.09
N LEU A 6 7.00 4.79 -0.19
CA LEU A 6 5.82 4.71 -1.06
C LEU A 6 4.61 5.43 -0.47
N ILE A 7 4.37 5.30 0.85
CA ILE A 7 3.32 6.05 1.55
C ILE A 7 3.59 7.56 1.41
N LEU A 8 4.81 8.02 1.69
CA LEU A 8 5.14 9.44 1.58
C LEU A 8 4.89 9.98 0.17
N LYS A 9 5.36 9.26 -0.86
CA LYS A 9 5.15 9.61 -2.27
C LYS A 9 3.68 9.64 -2.65
N LEU A 10 2.88 8.68 -2.20
CA LEU A 10 1.44 8.66 -2.44
C LEU A 10 0.77 9.91 -1.86
N LEU A 11 1.18 10.30 -0.65
CA LEU A 11 0.66 11.44 0.09
C LEU A 11 1.15 12.82 -0.41
N GLU A 12 2.17 12.88 -1.26
CA GLU A 12 2.64 14.16 -1.82
C GLU A 12 1.50 14.92 -2.50
N GLY A 13 1.32 16.19 -2.15
CA GLY A 13 0.23 17.02 -2.68
C GLY A 13 -1.08 16.95 -1.90
N ILE A 14 -1.25 15.98 -0.99
CA ILE A 14 -2.39 15.96 -0.06
C ILE A 14 -2.06 16.86 1.14
N ARG A 15 -2.86 17.90 1.34
CA ARG A 15 -2.63 18.87 2.44
C ARG A 15 -3.36 18.50 3.72
N GLU A 16 -4.51 17.82 3.60
CA GLU A 16 -5.35 17.51 4.75
C GLU A 16 -4.74 16.40 5.61
N ALA A 17 -4.54 16.67 6.89
CA ALA A 17 -3.86 15.75 7.81
C ALA A 17 -4.67 14.48 8.09
N SER A 18 -6.00 14.59 8.13
CA SER A 18 -6.97 13.48 8.26
C SER A 18 -6.78 12.47 7.13
N ILE A 19 -6.87 12.92 5.88
CA ILE A 19 -6.72 12.08 4.68
C ILE A 19 -5.35 11.37 4.70
N ARG A 20 -4.28 12.09 5.06
CA ARG A 20 -2.94 11.52 5.16
C ARG A 20 -2.86 10.40 6.21
N ALA A 21 -3.49 10.61 7.37
CA ALA A 21 -3.52 9.62 8.44
C ALA A 21 -4.35 8.39 8.02
N ASP A 22 -5.52 8.60 7.40
CA ASP A 22 -6.41 7.53 6.96
C ASP A 22 -5.75 6.64 5.90
N VAL A 23 -5.11 7.24 4.89
CA VAL A 23 -4.37 6.48 3.87
C VAL A 23 -3.25 5.65 4.49
N ALA A 24 -2.46 6.23 5.39
CA ALA A 24 -1.38 5.50 6.07
C ALA A 24 -1.92 4.36 6.94
N ALA A 25 -3.05 4.56 7.61
CA ALA A 25 -3.72 3.55 8.42
C ALA A 25 -4.24 2.39 7.56
N VAL A 26 -4.87 2.67 6.42
CA VAL A 26 -5.37 1.64 5.50
C VAL A 26 -4.23 0.80 4.91
N VAL A 27 -3.12 1.43 4.48
CA VAL A 27 -1.95 0.68 4.00
C VAL A 27 -1.39 -0.23 5.10
N SER A 28 -1.29 0.28 6.33
CA SER A 28 -0.80 -0.50 7.47
C SER A 28 -1.72 -1.68 7.78
N MET A 29 -3.03 -1.46 7.76
CA MET A 29 -4.03 -2.53 7.90
C MET A 29 -3.86 -3.62 6.83
N PHE A 30 -3.68 -3.24 5.57
CA PHE A 30 -3.45 -4.20 4.49
C PHE A 30 -2.18 -5.03 4.70
N ARG A 31 -1.08 -4.38 5.08
CA ARG A 31 0.17 -5.04 5.42
C ARG A 31 -0.04 -6.07 6.53
N ASP A 32 -0.68 -5.68 7.62
CA ASP A 32 -0.85 -6.53 8.80
C ASP A 32 -1.77 -7.73 8.50
N LEU A 33 -2.88 -7.50 7.79
CA LEU A 33 -3.79 -8.56 7.33
C LEU A 33 -3.08 -9.55 6.40
N TYR A 34 -2.25 -9.06 5.48
CA TYR A 34 -1.49 -9.90 4.56
C TYR A 34 -0.40 -10.69 5.28
N ALA A 35 0.35 -10.05 6.17
CA ALA A 35 1.39 -10.68 6.98
C ALA A 35 0.82 -11.82 7.84
N ALA A 36 -0.36 -11.60 8.43
CA ALA A 36 -1.12 -12.59 9.19
C ALA A 36 -1.79 -13.68 8.33
N GLY A 37 -1.66 -13.63 7.00
CA GLY A 37 -2.27 -14.60 6.08
C GLY A 37 -3.80 -14.52 6.01
N ARG A 38 -4.40 -13.39 6.42
CA ARG A 38 -5.85 -13.18 6.44
C ARG A 38 -6.40 -12.76 5.07
N ILE A 39 -5.56 -12.19 4.22
CA ILE A 39 -5.90 -11.83 2.84
C ILE A 39 -4.90 -12.43 1.86
N THR A 40 -5.37 -12.74 0.66
CA THR A 40 -4.56 -13.28 -0.45
C THR A 40 -3.88 -12.17 -1.24
N ASP A 41 -2.89 -12.53 -2.06
CA ASP A 41 -2.22 -11.59 -2.98
C ASP A 41 -3.22 -10.79 -3.84
N ASN A 42 -4.22 -11.47 -4.40
CA ASN A 42 -5.24 -10.85 -5.24
C ASN A 42 -6.11 -9.85 -4.44
N LYS A 43 -6.48 -10.18 -3.20
CA LYS A 43 -7.25 -9.27 -2.34
C LYS A 43 -6.43 -8.05 -1.94
N LEU A 44 -5.14 -8.25 -1.63
CA LEU A 44 -4.22 -7.17 -1.31
C LEU A 44 -4.05 -6.23 -2.51
N LEU A 45 -3.77 -6.78 -3.69
CA LEU A 45 -3.55 -5.98 -4.90
C LEU A 45 -4.78 -5.16 -5.25
N LYS A 46 -5.97 -5.77 -5.27
CA LYS A 46 -7.22 -5.03 -5.55
C LYS A 46 -7.51 -3.93 -4.54
N GLY A 47 -7.34 -4.21 -3.25
CA GLY A 47 -7.55 -3.19 -2.21
C GLY A 47 -6.56 -2.03 -2.31
N LEU A 48 -5.31 -2.32 -2.68
CA LEU A 48 -4.32 -1.28 -2.95
C LEU A 48 -4.64 -0.49 -4.23
N GLU A 49 -5.16 -1.12 -5.28
CA GLU A 49 -5.60 -0.44 -6.51
C GLU A 49 -6.73 0.55 -6.23
N GLU A 50 -7.73 0.13 -5.45
CA GLU A 50 -8.84 0.99 -5.01
C GLU A 50 -8.32 2.17 -4.18
N LEU A 51 -7.49 1.90 -3.17
CA LEU A 51 -6.89 2.95 -2.35
C LEU A 51 -6.05 3.95 -3.17
N CYS A 52 -5.21 3.44 -4.08
CA CYS A 52 -4.39 4.32 -4.93
C CYS A 52 -5.26 5.17 -5.85
N LEU A 53 -6.35 4.60 -6.39
CA LEU A 53 -7.28 5.32 -7.24
C LEU A 53 -7.99 6.44 -6.47
N ASP A 54 -8.50 6.16 -5.28
CA ASP A 54 -9.18 7.15 -4.43
C ASP A 54 -8.25 8.34 -4.11
N VAL A 55 -7.00 8.04 -3.75
CA VAL A 55 -6.00 9.07 -3.48
C VAL A 55 -5.63 9.86 -4.73
N LEU A 56 -5.52 9.19 -5.89
CA LEU A 56 -5.19 9.86 -7.14
C LEU A 56 -6.31 10.76 -7.65
N ILE A 57 -7.57 10.38 -7.42
CA ILE A 57 -8.76 11.21 -7.71
C ILE A 57 -8.70 12.48 -6.86
N GLU A 58 -8.45 12.35 -5.55
CA GLU A 58 -8.32 13.49 -4.64
C GLU A 58 -7.18 14.43 -5.07
N LYS A 59 -6.05 13.87 -5.51
CA LYS A 59 -4.89 14.65 -5.98
C LYS A 59 -5.09 15.31 -7.34
N ASN A 60 -5.92 14.73 -8.20
CA ASN A 60 -6.06 15.14 -9.60
C ASN A 60 -7.54 15.20 -10.01
N PRO A 61 -8.36 16.09 -9.43
CA PRO A 61 -9.80 16.13 -9.65
C PRO A 61 -10.19 16.46 -11.10
N LEU A 62 -9.25 16.92 -11.94
CA LEU A 62 -9.47 17.26 -13.34
C LEU A 62 -9.12 16.12 -14.31
N LYS A 63 -8.47 15.04 -13.85
CA LYS A 63 -8.14 13.88 -14.69
C LYS A 63 -9.32 12.93 -14.77
N SER A 64 -9.42 12.20 -15.88
CA SER A 64 -10.44 11.15 -16.02
C SER A 64 -10.11 9.93 -15.17
N ILE A 65 -11.14 9.18 -14.78
CA ILE A 65 -10.97 7.96 -13.97
C ILE A 65 -10.15 6.92 -14.74
N GLU A 66 -10.36 6.81 -16.04
CA GLU A 66 -9.65 5.88 -16.92
C GLU A 66 -8.13 6.12 -16.91
N GLU A 67 -7.70 7.39 -17.00
CA GLU A 67 -6.28 7.75 -16.91
C GLU A 67 -5.70 7.42 -15.53
N LEU A 68 -6.46 7.68 -14.47
CA LEU A 68 -6.03 7.43 -13.10
C LEU A 68 -5.96 5.94 -12.76
N ARG A 69 -6.73 5.07 -13.42
CA ARG A 69 -6.70 3.62 -13.18
C ARG A 69 -5.36 2.99 -13.55
N GLU A 70 -4.74 3.41 -14.64
CA GLU A 70 -3.43 2.88 -15.03
C GLU A 70 -2.35 3.28 -14.02
N ASP A 71 -2.37 4.54 -13.59
CA ASP A 71 -1.47 5.06 -12.56
C ASP A 71 -1.71 4.39 -11.20
N ALA A 72 -2.97 4.14 -10.84
CA ALA A 72 -3.35 3.43 -9.62
C ALA A 72 -2.83 1.99 -9.63
N SER A 73 -2.95 1.27 -10.74
CA SER A 73 -2.48 -0.11 -10.86
C SER A 73 -0.94 -0.22 -10.77
N LYS A 74 -0.22 0.74 -11.37
CA LYS A 74 1.24 0.85 -11.21
C LYS A 74 1.61 1.11 -9.76
N CYS A 75 0.96 2.07 -9.12
CA CYS A 75 1.17 2.41 -7.71
C CYS A 75 0.91 1.21 -6.79
N ALA A 76 -0.24 0.56 -6.94
CA ALA A 76 -0.64 -0.62 -6.17
C ALA A 76 0.35 -1.78 -6.32
N SER A 77 0.88 -1.97 -7.52
CA SER A 77 1.93 -2.98 -7.79
C SER A 77 3.21 -2.70 -7.01
N GLU A 78 3.62 -1.44 -6.86
CA GLU A 78 4.78 -1.06 -6.04
C GLU A 78 4.53 -1.34 -4.56
N PHE A 79 3.35 -0.95 -4.04
CA PHE A 79 2.94 -1.23 -2.67
C PHE A 79 2.91 -2.73 -2.38
N TYR A 80 2.28 -3.51 -3.25
CA TYR A 80 2.19 -4.95 -3.13
C TYR A 80 3.57 -5.60 -3.03
N ARG A 81 4.51 -5.20 -3.92
CA ARG A 81 5.88 -5.71 -3.89
C ARG A 81 6.59 -5.38 -2.58
N ALA A 82 6.46 -4.14 -2.10
CA ALA A 82 7.07 -3.73 -0.82
C ALA A 82 6.53 -4.54 0.36
N ILE A 83 5.19 -4.64 0.49
CA ILE A 83 4.52 -5.40 1.55
C ILE A 83 4.92 -6.87 1.50
N ARG A 84 4.96 -7.48 0.31
CA ARG A 84 5.33 -8.88 0.15
C ARG A 84 6.78 -9.14 0.54
N ILE A 85 7.71 -8.29 0.14
CA ILE A 85 9.13 -8.40 0.50
C ILE A 85 9.31 -8.27 2.01
N GLU A 86 8.69 -7.28 2.64
CA GLU A 86 8.75 -7.10 4.10
C GLU A 86 8.17 -8.30 4.84
N THR A 87 7.05 -8.85 4.37
CA THR A 87 6.40 -10.03 4.95
C THR A 87 7.28 -11.27 4.84
N ILE A 88 7.86 -11.54 3.67
CA ILE A 88 8.78 -12.66 3.47
C ILE A 88 9.99 -12.52 4.37
N ARG A 89 10.59 -11.32 4.41
CA ARG A 89 11.74 -11.00 5.26
C ARG A 89 11.43 -11.31 6.73
N ALA A 90 10.30 -10.80 7.24
CA ALA A 90 9.88 -11.03 8.62
C ALA A 90 9.73 -12.52 8.95
N ARG A 91 9.12 -13.31 8.06
CA ARG A 91 8.95 -14.76 8.24
C ARG A 91 10.27 -15.53 8.25
N VAL A 92 11.20 -15.17 7.36
CA VAL A 92 12.52 -15.80 7.30
C VAL A 92 13.30 -15.52 8.57
N PHE A 93 13.35 -14.26 9.02
CA PHE A 93 14.04 -13.92 10.27
C PHE A 93 13.39 -14.53 11.51
N SER A 94 12.06 -14.63 11.57
CA SER A 94 11.38 -15.29 12.70
C SER A 94 11.60 -16.80 12.74
N SER A 95 11.87 -17.43 11.60
CA SER A 95 12.20 -18.86 11.53
C SER A 95 13.67 -19.19 11.86
N VAL A 96 14.56 -18.19 11.83
CA VAL A 96 16.02 -18.36 12.00
C VAL A 96 16.51 -17.88 13.37
N ALA A 97 15.72 -17.13 14.13
CA ALA A 97 16.04 -16.80 15.52
C ALA A 97 16.05 -18.10 16.36
N PRO A 98 17.23 -18.58 16.84
CA PRO A 98 17.26 -19.65 17.82
C PRO A 98 16.59 -19.13 19.08
N GLY A 99 15.67 -19.90 19.66
CA GLY A 99 15.20 -19.62 21.01
C GLY A 99 16.40 -19.60 21.95
N GLU A 100 16.52 -18.51 22.71
CA GLU A 100 17.36 -18.46 23.92
C GLU A 100 16.75 -19.33 25.03
#